data_AF-A0A935PUP7-F1
#
_entry.id   AF-A0A935PUP7-F1
#
_cell.length_a   1.000
_cell.length_b   1.000
_cell.length_c   1.000
_cell.angle_alpha   90.00
_cell.angle_beta   90.00
_cell.angle_gamma   90.00
#
_symmetry.space_group_name_H-M   'P 1'
#
loop_
_entity.id
_entity.type
_entity.pdbx_description
1 polymer ?
#
loop_
_entity_poly.entity_id
_entity_poly.type
_entity_poly.pdbx_seq_one_letter_code
_entity_poly.pdbx_strand_id
1 'polypeptide(L)'
;MKAFATPLVLLLALLAVPAIGQHTFDCAKRSGVEKARCERHESMFAKCGSLKGDEHHACDREYLLANPLKCDRQPGEEAARCGKEVAAFKTCQPQPGREFMRCVRQSTGESPMGH
;
A
#
# COMPACT_ATOMS: atom_id res chain seq x y z
N MET A 1 40.39 -24.92 -48.29
CA MET A 1 40.29 -24.61 -46.85
C MET A 1 40.27 -23.09 -46.72
N LYS A 2 39.11 -22.50 -46.43
CA LYS A 2 38.97 -21.04 -46.26
C LYS A 2 38.26 -20.80 -44.93
N ALA A 3 38.97 -20.15 -44.01
CA ALA A 3 38.49 -19.68 -42.72
C ALA A 3 37.88 -18.29 -42.89
N PHE A 4 36.70 -18.06 -42.32
CA PHE A 4 36.12 -16.73 -42.02
C PHE A 4 35.15 -16.94 -40.85
N ALA A 5 35.53 -16.54 -39.64
CA ALA A 5 35.36 -15.21 -39.05
C ALA A 5 34.05 -15.12 -38.24
N THR A 6 34.20 -15.35 -36.94
CA THR A 6 33.22 -15.15 -35.88
C THR A 6 32.88 -13.65 -35.74
N PRO A 7 31.61 -13.23 -35.71
CA PRO A 7 31.25 -11.94 -35.17
C PRO A 7 30.82 -12.10 -33.71
N LEU A 8 31.76 -11.75 -32.84
CA LEU A 8 31.56 -11.28 -31.48
C LEU A 8 30.78 -9.96 -31.50
N VAL A 9 29.45 -9.96 -31.61
CA VAL A 9 28.61 -8.81 -31.22
C VAL A 9 27.19 -9.27 -30.85
N LEU A 10 26.96 -9.61 -29.58
CA LEU A 10 25.65 -9.47 -28.95
C LEU A 10 25.89 -8.73 -27.63
N LEU A 11 26.30 -7.47 -27.72
CA LEU A 11 25.44 -6.32 -27.42
C LEU A 11 24.64 -6.54 -26.14
N LEU A 12 25.12 -5.89 -25.07
CA LEU A 12 24.47 -5.66 -23.78
C LEU A 12 22.96 -5.50 -23.96
N ALA A 13 22.21 -6.58 -23.77
CA ALA A 13 20.78 -6.52 -23.67
C ALA A 13 20.42 -6.00 -22.27
N LEU A 14 20.21 -4.69 -22.21
CA LEU A 14 19.25 -4.03 -21.33
C LEU A 14 19.34 -4.40 -19.84
N LEU A 15 20.39 -3.86 -19.22
CA LEU A 15 20.28 -3.28 -17.89
C LEU A 15 19.24 -2.14 -17.92
N ALA A 16 17.97 -2.49 -17.79
CA ALA A 16 16.90 -1.57 -17.45
C ALA A 16 15.73 -2.37 -16.87
N VAL A 17 15.99 -3.16 -15.83
CA VAL A 17 14.91 -3.46 -14.89
C VAL A 17 14.49 -2.09 -14.37
N PRO A 18 13.26 -1.60 -14.65
CA PRO A 18 12.80 -0.40 -14.00
C PRO A 18 12.94 -0.68 -12.52
N ALA A 19 13.66 0.17 -11.80
CA ALA A 19 13.51 0.26 -10.37
C ALA A 19 12.04 0.63 -10.16
N ILE A 20 11.18 -0.40 -10.08
CA ILE A 20 9.84 -0.29 -9.56
C ILE A 20 10.14 0.25 -8.18
N GLY A 21 9.90 1.55 -8.00
CA GLY A 21 10.16 2.25 -6.75
C GLY A 21 9.61 1.37 -5.66
N GLN A 22 10.53 0.71 -4.94
CA GLN A 22 10.17 -0.12 -3.82
C GLN A 22 9.69 0.89 -2.80
N HIS A 23 8.38 1.12 -2.80
CA HIS A 23 7.66 1.64 -1.63
C HIS A 23 7.74 0.55 -0.55
N THR A 24 8.95 0.12 -0.18
CA THR A 24 9.18 -0.56 1.08
C THR A 24 9.02 0.53 2.11
N PHE A 25 7.82 0.64 2.65
CA PHE A 25 7.56 1.51 3.76
C PHE A 25 8.32 0.91 4.94
N ASP A 26 9.54 1.39 5.23
CA ASP A 26 10.27 0.96 6.42
C ASP A 26 9.44 1.30 7.67
N CYS A 27 8.62 0.34 8.11
CA CYS A 27 7.73 0.50 9.25
C CYS A 27 8.51 0.48 10.58
N ALA A 28 9.80 0.10 10.58
CA ALA A 28 10.59 0.00 11.80
C ALA A 28 10.81 1.36 12.47
N LYS A 29 10.77 2.45 11.70
CA LYS A 29 10.90 3.83 12.20
C LYS A 29 9.58 4.43 12.69
N ARG A 30 8.46 3.73 12.54
CA ARG A 30 7.13 4.18 12.97
C ARG A 30 6.77 3.54 14.31
N SER A 31 5.86 4.15 15.05
CA SER A 31 5.32 3.62 16.31
C SER A 31 3.79 3.72 16.34
N GLY A 32 3.17 3.03 17.30
CA GLY A 32 1.75 3.13 17.58
C GLY A 32 0.84 2.86 16.37
N VAL A 33 -0.14 3.74 16.18
CA VAL A 33 -1.08 3.68 15.05
C VAL A 33 -0.38 3.82 13.70
N GLU A 34 0.66 4.65 13.60
CA GLU A 34 1.36 4.86 12.33
C GLU A 34 2.13 3.63 11.87
N LYS A 35 2.71 2.89 12.84
CA LYS A 35 3.29 1.58 12.56
C LYS A 35 2.24 0.60 12.08
N ALA A 36 1.09 0.52 12.77
CA ALA A 36 0.02 -0.39 12.39
C ALA A 36 -0.56 -0.08 11.00
N ARG A 37 -0.70 1.20 10.61
CA ARG A 37 -1.08 1.61 9.25
C ARG A 37 -0.07 1.13 8.22
N CYS A 38 1.21 1.33 8.51
CA CYS A 38 2.31 0.94 7.64
C CYS A 38 2.34 -0.58 7.43
N GLU A 39 2.31 -1.37 8.50
CA GLU A 39 2.30 -2.84 8.42
C GLU A 39 1.07 -3.37 7.67
N ARG A 40 -0.09 -2.73 7.87
CA ARG A 40 -1.30 -3.05 7.11
C ARG A 40 -1.12 -2.78 5.61
N HIS A 41 -0.50 -1.67 5.24
CA HIS A 41 -0.17 -1.34 3.84
C HIS A 41 0.78 -2.39 3.25
N GLU A 42 1.87 -2.72 3.94
CA GLU A 42 2.82 -3.72 3.47
C GLU A 42 2.15 -5.08 3.27
N SER A 43 1.28 -5.49 4.19
CA SER A 43 0.55 -6.75 4.06
C SER A 43 -0.49 -6.74 2.94
N MET A 44 -1.13 -5.59 2.68
CA MET A 44 -1.99 -5.39 1.51
C MET A 44 -1.19 -5.55 0.22
N PHE A 45 -0.05 -4.87 0.12
CA PHE A 45 0.85 -4.98 -1.03
C PHE A 45 1.35 -6.41 -1.22
N ALA A 46 1.66 -7.13 -0.14
CA ALA A 46 2.08 -8.53 -0.21
C ALA A 46 0.96 -9.46 -0.71
N LYS A 47 -0.31 -9.20 -0.37
CA LYS A 47 -1.44 -10.03 -0.83
C LYS A 47 -1.88 -9.71 -2.26
N CYS A 48 -1.98 -8.43 -2.59
CA CYS A 48 -2.53 -8.00 -3.87
C CYS A 48 -1.45 -7.75 -4.92
N GLY A 49 -0.19 -7.61 -4.51
CA GLY A 49 0.90 -7.26 -5.39
C GLY A 49 0.82 -5.81 -5.88
N SER A 50 1.60 -5.53 -6.92
CA SER A 50 1.58 -4.23 -7.61
C SER A 50 0.39 -4.16 -8.57
N LEU A 51 -0.81 -3.98 -8.03
CA LEU A 51 -2.00 -3.71 -8.84
C LEU A 51 -1.97 -2.27 -9.36
N LYS A 52 -2.60 -2.04 -10.52
CA LYS A 52 -2.91 -0.71 -11.06
C LYS A 52 -4.35 -0.73 -11.57
N GLY A 53 -4.95 0.44 -11.76
CA GLY A 53 -6.32 0.54 -12.28
C GLY A 53 -7.37 0.18 -11.22
N ASP A 54 -8.53 -0.26 -11.68
CA ASP A 54 -9.71 -0.45 -10.83
C ASP A 54 -9.55 -1.66 -9.87
N GLU A 55 -8.77 -2.66 -10.26
CA GLU A 55 -8.46 -3.84 -9.47
C GLU A 55 -7.67 -3.50 -8.20
N HIS A 56 -6.73 -2.53 -8.31
CA HIS A 56 -6.00 -2.02 -7.14
C HIS A 56 -6.98 -1.47 -6.11
N HIS A 57 -7.93 -0.68 -6.60
CA HIS A 57 -8.87 0.03 -5.75
C HIS A 57 -9.93 -0.87 -5.13
N ALA A 58 -10.39 -1.88 -5.86
CA ALA A 58 -11.26 -2.92 -5.30
C ALA A 58 -10.54 -3.70 -4.20
N CYS A 59 -9.29 -4.12 -4.44
CA CYS A 59 -8.46 -4.75 -3.41
C CYS A 59 -8.29 -3.85 -2.18
N ASP A 60 -7.94 -2.57 -2.34
CA ASP A 60 -7.73 -1.66 -1.21
C ASP A 60 -8.92 -1.66 -0.26
N ARG A 61 -10.13 -1.47 -0.82
CA ARG A 61 -11.37 -1.42 -0.04
C ARG A 61 -11.59 -2.74 0.69
N GLU A 62 -11.59 -3.86 -0.04
CA GLU A 62 -11.87 -5.18 0.54
C GLU A 62 -10.84 -5.55 1.60
N TYR A 63 -9.58 -5.25 1.35
CA TYR A 63 -8.50 -5.51 2.28
C TYR A 63 -8.63 -4.67 3.55
N LEU A 64 -8.89 -3.37 3.45
CA LEU A 64 -9.04 -2.50 4.60
C LEU A 64 -10.24 -2.88 5.46
N LEU A 65 -11.35 -3.32 4.84
CA LEU A 65 -12.51 -3.84 5.54
C LEU A 65 -12.22 -5.16 6.25
N ALA A 66 -11.46 -6.05 5.61
CA ALA A 66 -11.07 -7.32 6.21
C ALA A 66 -9.98 -7.18 7.30
N ASN A 67 -9.22 -6.08 7.30
CA ASN A 67 -8.09 -5.85 8.21
C ASN A 67 -8.22 -4.50 8.94
N PRO A 68 -9.26 -4.33 9.79
CA PRO A 68 -9.42 -3.12 10.58
C PRO A 68 -8.31 -2.99 11.64
N LEU A 69 -7.96 -1.75 11.98
CA LEU A 69 -7.00 -1.49 13.06
C LEU A 69 -7.60 -1.89 14.43
N LYS A 70 -6.75 -2.42 15.31
CA LYS A 70 -7.09 -2.72 16.71
C LYS A 70 -6.77 -1.51 17.59
N CYS A 71 -7.71 -0.56 17.66
CA CYS A 71 -7.51 0.73 18.32
C CYS A 71 -7.43 0.66 19.84
N ASP A 72 -8.03 -0.38 20.43
CA ASP A 72 -8.03 -0.67 21.87
C ASP A 72 -6.63 -0.97 22.44
N ARG A 73 -5.66 -1.25 21.57
CA ARG A 73 -4.27 -1.54 21.95
C ARG A 73 -3.36 -0.32 21.98
N GLN A 74 -3.87 0.85 21.63
CA GLN A 74 -3.10 2.08 21.54
C GLN A 74 -3.38 2.95 22.77
N PRO A 75 -2.39 3.65 23.33
CA PRO A 75 -2.60 4.52 24.48
C PRO A 75 -3.11 5.92 24.07
N GLY A 76 -3.95 6.52 24.92
CA GLY A 76 -4.27 7.95 24.88
C GLY A 76 -4.88 8.43 23.56
N GLU A 77 -4.33 9.53 23.04
CA GLU A 77 -4.84 10.22 21.85
C GLU A 77 -4.78 9.36 20.58
N GLU A 78 -3.83 8.44 20.49
CA GLU A 78 -3.72 7.52 19.35
C GLU A 78 -4.92 6.56 19.28
N ALA A 79 -5.42 6.09 20.43
CA ALA A 79 -6.61 5.25 20.49
C ALA A 79 -7.84 5.98 19.94
N ALA A 80 -7.99 7.26 20.32
CA ALA A 80 -9.08 8.10 19.85
C ALA A 80 -8.98 8.39 18.35
N ARG A 81 -7.76 8.68 17.85
CA ARG A 81 -7.50 8.92 16.42
C ARG A 81 -7.79 7.67 15.58
N CYS A 82 -7.34 6.50 16.04
CA CYS A 82 -7.66 5.22 15.44
C CYS A 82 -9.17 4.92 15.46
N GLY A 83 -9.84 5.19 16.58
CA GLY A 83 -11.29 4.98 16.71
C GLY A 83 -12.09 5.77 15.69
N LYS A 84 -11.70 7.02 15.42
CA LYS A 84 -12.30 7.85 14.36
C LYS A 84 -12.10 7.24 12.97
N GLU A 85 -10.93 6.67 12.69
CA GLU A 85 -10.65 5.99 11.43
C GLU A 85 -11.54 4.75 11.24
N VAL A 86 -11.65 3.90 12.26
CA VAL A 86 -12.51 2.70 12.20
C VAL A 86 -13.98 3.09 12.04
N ALA A 87 -14.43 4.17 12.69
CA ALA A 87 -15.77 4.70 12.51
C ALA A 87 -15.99 5.19 11.07
N ALA A 88 -15.05 5.97 10.52
CA ALA A 88 -15.13 6.47 9.15
C ALA A 88 -15.11 5.35 8.09
N PHE A 89 -14.33 4.29 8.29
CA PHE A 89 -14.36 3.14 7.38
C PHE A 89 -15.74 2.51 7.29
N LYS A 90 -16.43 2.36 8.43
CA LYS A 90 -17.77 1.76 8.46
C LYS A 90 -18.80 2.64 7.75
N THR A 91 -18.68 3.96 7.84
CA THR A 91 -19.62 4.89 7.21
C THR A 91 -19.35 5.11 5.71
N CYS A 92 -18.09 5.03 5.28
CA CYS A 92 -17.70 5.21 3.87
C CYS A 92 -17.90 3.98 2.98
N GLN A 93 -18.37 2.85 3.52
CA GLN A 93 -18.47 1.55 2.82
C GLN A 93 -19.20 1.51 1.46
N PRO A 94 -20.23 2.32 1.13
CA PRO A 94 -20.87 2.21 -0.19
C PRO A 94 -19.98 2.71 -1.33
N GLN A 95 -18.79 3.25 -1.03
CA GLN A 95 -17.91 3.84 -2.04
C GLN A 95 -16.90 2.83 -2.61
N PRO A 96 -16.64 2.86 -3.93
CA PRO A 96 -15.59 2.06 -4.54
C PRO A 96 -14.22 2.72 -4.36
N GLY A 97 -13.22 1.94 -3.94
CA GLY A 97 -11.85 2.26 -4.28
C GLY A 97 -11.32 3.61 -3.81
N ARG A 98 -10.81 4.43 -4.74
CA ARG A 98 -10.31 5.78 -4.44
C ARG A 98 -11.34 6.69 -3.76
N GLU A 99 -12.62 6.50 -4.03
CA GLU A 99 -13.67 7.28 -3.37
C GLU A 99 -13.74 6.92 -1.89
N PHE A 100 -13.77 5.61 -1.57
CA PHE A 100 -13.69 5.13 -0.20
C PHE A 100 -12.49 5.70 0.54
N MET A 101 -11.29 5.63 -0.06
CA MET A 101 -10.07 6.17 0.53
C MET A 101 -10.13 7.67 0.77
N ARG A 102 -10.73 8.41 -0.17
CA ARG A 102 -10.93 9.86 -0.08
C ARG A 102 -11.94 10.21 1.00
N CYS A 103 -13.05 9.49 1.10
CA CYS A 103 -14.05 9.68 2.14
C CYS A 103 -13.46 9.48 3.52
N VAL A 104 -12.66 8.44 3.71
CA VAL A 104 -12.01 8.18 5.00
C VAL A 104 -11.03 9.29 5.34
N ARG A 105 -10.19 9.70 4.38
CA ARG A 105 -9.25 10.81 4.57
C ARG A 105 -9.97 12.13 4.89
N GLN A 106 -11.06 12.44 4.20
CA GLN A 106 -11.86 13.65 4.46
C GLN A 106 -12.55 13.61 5.82
N SER A 107 -13.03 12.44 6.24
CA SER A 107 -13.74 12.27 7.52
C SER A 107 -12.81 12.32 8.72
N THR A 108 -11.56 11.89 8.55
CA THR A 108 -10.63 11.66 9.66
C THR A 108 -9.45 12.62 9.67
N GLY A 109 -9.15 13.25 8.54
CA GLY A 109 -7.90 13.97 8.28
C GLY A 109 -6.71 13.05 7.96
N GLU A 110 -6.89 11.73 8.09
CA GLU A 110 -5.81 10.76 8.09
C GLU A 110 -5.92 9.79 6.90
N SER A 111 -4.81 9.45 6.27
CA SER A 111 -4.78 8.46 5.20
C SER A 111 -4.81 7.03 5.77
N PRO A 112 -5.76 6.17 5.39
CA PRO A 112 -5.73 4.73 5.72
C PRO A 112 -4.39 4.05 5.41
N MET A 113 -3.67 4.60 4.43
CA MET A 113 -2.44 4.07 3.87
C MET A 113 -1.19 4.64 4.53
N GLY A 114 -1.35 5.52 5.53
CA GLY A 114 -0.27 6.35 6.07
C GLY A 114 -0.06 7.63 5.27
N HIS A 115 0.64 8.59 5.89
CA HIS A 115 1.21 9.78 5.24
C HIS A 115 2.55 9.45 4.56
#